data_AF-A0A4V3E8N7-F1
#
_entry.id   AF-A0A4V3E8N7-F1
#
_cell.length_a   1.000
_cell.length_b   1.000
_cell.length_c   1.000
_cell.angle_alpha   90.00
_cell.angle_beta   90.00
_cell.angle_gamma   90.00
#
_symmetry.space_group_name_H-M   'P 1'
#
loop_
_entity.id
_entity.type
_entity.pdbx_description
1 polymer ?
#
loop_
_entity_poly.entity_id
_entity_poly.type
_entity_poly.pdbx_seq_one_letter_code
_entity_poly.pdbx_strand_id
1 'polypeptide(L)'
;MKRIALAAVLLASGLFIGSCSRQVTRVSTEETIDISGRWNNTDSREVANQMTDQVLSGSWIGDFQEDNAGKKPVVIVGMVMNKSHEHIDAETFVKDVEQSFIKSQRVRLVQGGKKREELRAEKADQQTNASVSTMKKFGLENGADFILQGSINSIVDSHKKQKVVYYQVNLELTNIQTNEVVWIGDKKIAKYVKN
;
A
#
# COMPACT_ATOMS: atom_id res chain seq x y z
N MET A 1 -13.15 -64.41 -27.61
CA MET A 1 -13.63 -63.12 -28.17
C MET A 1 -14.16 -62.15 -27.11
N LYS A 2 -15.06 -62.56 -26.19
CA LYS A 2 -15.62 -61.66 -25.14
C LYS A 2 -14.59 -61.10 -24.13
N ARG A 3 -13.52 -61.85 -23.81
CA ARG A 3 -12.45 -61.40 -22.88
C ARG A 3 -11.47 -60.39 -23.48
N ILE A 4 -11.30 -60.41 -24.80
CA ILE A 4 -10.42 -59.47 -25.54
C ILE A 4 -11.14 -58.12 -25.72
N ALA A 5 -12.46 -58.16 -25.92
CA ALA A 5 -13.30 -56.95 -25.96
C ALA A 5 -13.33 -56.21 -24.61
N LEU A 6 -13.31 -56.93 -23.48
CA LEU A 6 -13.29 -56.32 -22.15
C LEU A 6 -11.95 -55.63 -21.82
N ALA A 7 -10.84 -56.19 -22.29
CA ALA A 7 -9.50 -55.60 -22.12
C ALA A 7 -9.33 -54.32 -22.96
N ALA A 8 -9.94 -54.26 -24.16
CA ALA A 8 -9.91 -53.08 -25.01
C ALA A 8 -10.71 -51.90 -24.44
N VAL A 9 -11.80 -52.16 -23.71
CA VAL A 9 -12.62 -51.11 -23.05
C VAL A 9 -11.92 -50.54 -21.81
N LEU A 10 -11.15 -51.34 -21.08
CA LEU A 10 -10.36 -50.88 -19.93
C LEU A 10 -9.11 -50.06 -20.33
N LEU A 11 -8.49 -50.37 -21.48
CA LEU A 11 -7.37 -49.58 -22.03
C LEU A 11 -7.82 -48.26 -22.68
N ALA A 12 -9.05 -48.18 -23.19
CA ALA A 12 -9.60 -46.94 -23.75
C ALA A 12 -10.04 -45.91 -22.68
N SER A 13 -10.12 -46.31 -21.40
CA SER A 13 -10.54 -45.43 -20.29
C SER A 13 -9.38 -44.68 -19.62
N GLY A 14 -8.13 -44.86 -20.09
CA GLY A 14 -6.92 -44.41 -19.39
C GLY A 14 -6.28 -43.09 -19.84
N LEU A 15 -6.83 -42.34 -20.81
CA LEU A 15 -6.07 -41.27 -21.47
C LEU A 15 -6.82 -39.94 -21.63
N PHE A 16 -7.49 -39.43 -20.59
CA PHE A 16 -7.81 -38.00 -20.51
C PHE A 16 -7.73 -37.46 -19.07
N ILE A 17 -6.61 -37.72 -18.39
CA ILE A 17 -6.21 -36.85 -17.28
C ILE A 17 -5.54 -35.64 -17.91
N GLY A 18 -6.34 -34.77 -18.54
CA GLY A 18 -5.90 -33.47 -19.00
C GLY A 18 -5.50 -32.67 -17.76
N SER A 19 -4.21 -32.69 -17.44
CA SER A 19 -3.64 -31.72 -16.52
C SER A 19 -3.96 -30.36 -17.10
N CYS A 20 -4.87 -29.61 -16.48
CA CYS A 20 -5.06 -28.20 -16.78
C CYS A 20 -3.72 -27.50 -16.53
N SER A 21 -2.90 -27.38 -17.57
CA SER A 21 -1.62 -26.71 -17.47
C SER A 21 -1.91 -25.26 -17.16
N ARG A 22 -1.55 -24.82 -15.95
CA ARG A 22 -1.66 -23.41 -15.56
C ARG A 22 -0.72 -22.61 -16.46
N GLN A 23 -1.30 -21.84 -17.38
CA GLN A 23 -0.53 -20.90 -18.18
C GLN A 23 -0.32 -19.61 -17.38
N VAL A 24 0.94 -19.26 -17.14
CA VAL A 24 1.33 -18.03 -16.46
C VAL A 24 2.03 -17.13 -17.48
N THR A 25 1.39 -16.02 -17.83
CA THR A 25 1.95 -15.02 -18.73
C THR A 25 2.19 -13.74 -17.95
N ARG A 26 3.30 -13.05 -18.23
CA ARG A 26 3.51 -11.70 -17.68
C ARG A 26 2.58 -10.74 -18.40
N VAL A 27 1.84 -9.98 -17.61
CA VAL A 27 0.96 -8.89 -18.06
C VAL A 27 1.54 -7.56 -17.59
N SER A 28 1.14 -6.47 -18.24
CA SER A 28 1.55 -5.12 -17.84
C SER A 28 1.00 -4.80 -16.44
N THR A 29 1.74 -4.01 -15.66
CA THR A 29 1.30 -3.56 -14.33
C THR A 29 0.15 -2.56 -14.41
N GLU A 30 -0.01 -1.89 -15.56
CA GLU A 30 -1.02 -0.87 -15.84
C GLU A 30 -2.36 -1.46 -16.28
N GLU A 31 -2.35 -2.71 -16.75
CA GLU A 31 -3.56 -3.42 -17.15
C GLU A 31 -4.50 -3.63 -15.96
N THR A 32 -5.78 -3.30 -16.14
CA THR A 32 -6.82 -3.50 -15.13
C THR A 32 -7.40 -4.90 -15.26
N ILE A 33 -7.10 -5.77 -14.29
CA ILE A 33 -7.55 -7.16 -14.29
C ILE A 33 -8.27 -7.49 -12.98
N ASP A 34 -9.58 -7.66 -13.06
CA ASP A 34 -10.43 -8.07 -11.94
C ASP A 34 -10.82 -9.55 -12.07
N ILE A 35 -10.13 -10.42 -11.31
CA ILE A 35 -10.39 -11.87 -11.35
C ILE A 35 -11.42 -12.27 -10.28
N SER A 36 -11.22 -11.86 -9.04
CA SER A 36 -12.00 -12.31 -7.88
C SER A 36 -12.97 -11.27 -7.33
N GLY A 37 -12.92 -10.04 -7.86
CA GLY A 37 -13.60 -8.87 -7.30
C GLY A 37 -13.08 -8.44 -5.91
N ARG A 38 -11.94 -8.98 -5.48
CA ARG A 38 -11.22 -8.58 -4.26
C ARG A 38 -10.33 -7.37 -4.55
N TRP A 39 -9.75 -6.80 -3.49
CA TRP A 39 -8.72 -5.78 -3.61
C TRP A 39 -7.54 -6.29 -4.47
N ASN A 40 -7.09 -5.49 -5.43
CA ASN A 40 -6.01 -5.83 -6.34
C ASN A 40 -4.99 -4.68 -6.52
N ASN A 41 -4.02 -4.91 -7.40
CA ASN A 41 -2.97 -3.95 -7.74
C ASN A 41 -3.52 -2.65 -8.33
N THR A 42 -4.62 -2.72 -9.10
CA THR A 42 -5.23 -1.54 -9.72
C THR A 42 -5.87 -0.66 -8.66
N ASP A 43 -6.64 -1.24 -7.73
CA ASP A 43 -7.24 -0.51 -6.61
C ASP A 43 -6.17 0.19 -5.76
N SER A 44 -5.09 -0.53 -5.43
CA SER A 44 -3.98 0.01 -4.63
C SER A 44 -3.34 1.22 -5.30
N ARG A 45 -3.04 1.10 -6.60
CA ARG A 45 -2.45 2.18 -7.39
C ARG A 45 -3.39 3.38 -7.52
N GLU A 46 -4.68 3.14 -7.82
CA GLU A 46 -5.66 4.22 -7.95
C GLU A 46 -5.82 5.00 -6.64
N VAL A 47 -5.90 4.28 -5.52
CA VAL A 47 -5.97 4.89 -4.20
C VAL A 47 -4.68 5.65 -3.90
N ALA A 48 -3.51 5.08 -4.14
CA ALA A 48 -2.24 5.77 -3.92
C ALA A 48 -2.13 7.07 -4.73
N ASN A 49 -2.43 7.03 -6.02
CA ASN A 49 -2.36 8.19 -6.90
C ASN A 49 -3.33 9.28 -6.44
N GLN A 50 -4.61 8.94 -6.30
CA GLN A 50 -5.62 9.92 -5.93
C GLN A 50 -5.41 10.49 -4.52
N MET A 51 -4.99 9.66 -3.55
CA MET A 51 -4.73 10.15 -2.20
C MET A 51 -3.49 11.04 -2.15
N THR A 52 -2.45 10.70 -2.91
CA THR A 52 -1.25 11.53 -2.95
C THR A 52 -1.51 12.87 -3.65
N ASP A 53 -2.25 12.85 -4.76
CA ASP A 53 -2.63 14.08 -5.46
C ASP A 53 -3.46 14.99 -4.56
N GLN A 54 -4.42 14.43 -3.81
CA GLN A 54 -5.22 15.20 -2.86
C GLN A 54 -4.39 15.82 -1.74
N VAL A 55 -3.54 15.04 -1.06
CA VAL A 55 -2.76 15.56 0.08
C VAL A 55 -1.72 16.57 -0.39
N LEU A 56 -1.06 16.36 -1.54
CA LEU A 56 -0.08 17.33 -2.07
C LEU A 56 -0.75 18.60 -2.61
N SER A 57 -2.02 18.54 -2.98
CA SER A 57 -2.78 19.72 -3.43
C SER A 57 -3.43 20.50 -2.28
N GLY A 58 -3.36 19.99 -1.04
CA GLY A 58 -3.89 20.68 0.14
C GLY A 58 -3.16 22.00 0.45
N SER A 59 -3.87 22.94 1.08
CA SER A 59 -3.31 24.25 1.46
C SER A 59 -2.20 24.15 2.50
N TRP A 60 -2.22 23.10 3.35
CA TRP A 60 -1.30 22.91 4.48
C TRP A 60 0.19 23.05 4.12
N ILE A 61 0.60 22.73 2.88
CA ILE A 61 1.98 22.95 2.43
C ILE A 61 2.29 24.44 2.33
N GLY A 62 1.38 25.20 1.70
CA GLY A 62 1.50 26.65 1.54
C GLY A 62 1.42 27.35 2.90
N ASP A 63 0.43 26.97 3.71
CA ASP A 63 0.24 27.51 5.06
C ASP A 63 1.50 27.30 5.92
N PHE A 64 2.06 26.08 5.92
CA PHE A 64 3.31 25.80 6.62
C PHE A 64 4.49 26.61 6.07
N GLN A 65 4.60 26.74 4.74
CA GLN A 65 5.68 27.50 4.12
C GLN A 65 5.62 28.97 4.48
N GLU A 66 4.44 29.57 4.52
CA GLU A 66 4.24 30.96 4.94
C GLU A 66 4.71 31.17 6.38
N ASP A 67 4.29 30.28 7.28
CA ASP A 67 4.64 30.34 8.71
C ASP A 67 6.13 30.04 8.99
N ASN A 68 6.82 29.32 8.08
CA ASN A 68 8.17 28.81 8.30
C ASN A 68 9.20 29.35 7.29
N ALA A 69 8.99 30.56 6.78
CA ALA A 69 9.92 31.26 5.89
C ALA A 69 10.32 30.42 4.64
N GLY A 70 9.34 29.77 4.03
CA GLY A 70 9.48 28.97 2.82
C GLY A 70 10.10 27.59 3.02
N LYS A 71 10.33 27.13 4.26
CA LYS A 71 10.86 25.79 4.51
C LYS A 71 9.86 24.72 4.09
N LYS A 72 10.37 23.63 3.49
CA LYS A 72 9.56 22.45 3.16
C LYS A 72 9.18 21.71 4.45
N PRO A 73 7.90 21.35 4.65
CA PRO A 73 7.48 20.59 5.80
C PRO A 73 8.12 19.20 5.81
N VAL A 74 8.46 18.70 7.00
CA VAL A 74 8.97 17.36 7.21
C VAL A 74 7.81 16.44 7.61
N VAL A 75 7.62 15.37 6.86
CA VAL A 75 6.50 14.44 7.01
C VAL A 75 7.02 13.04 7.29
N ILE A 76 6.29 12.31 8.14
CA ILE A 76 6.40 10.85 8.27
C ILE A 76 5.12 10.24 7.73
N VAL A 77 5.24 9.17 6.93
CA VAL A 77 4.11 8.28 6.66
C VAL A 77 4.07 7.23 7.76
N GLY A 78 3.06 7.33 8.61
CA GLY A 78 2.82 6.43 9.74
C GLY A 78 2.04 5.18 9.35
N MET A 79 1.45 4.53 10.35
CA MET A 79 0.72 3.28 10.15
C MET A 79 -0.62 3.54 9.44
N VAL A 80 -0.90 2.71 8.43
CA VAL A 80 -2.21 2.60 7.79
C VAL A 80 -2.84 1.27 8.22
N MET A 81 -3.89 1.35 9.02
CA MET A 81 -4.52 0.16 9.61
C MET A 81 -5.44 -0.52 8.61
N ASN A 82 -5.22 -1.81 8.36
CA ASN A 82 -6.20 -2.61 7.66
C ASN A 82 -7.33 -3.04 8.61
N LYS A 83 -8.52 -2.49 8.40
CA LYS A 83 -9.79 -2.79 9.07
C LYS A 83 -10.80 -3.42 8.11
N SER A 84 -10.34 -3.93 6.97
CA SER A 84 -11.17 -4.59 5.98
C SER A 84 -11.40 -6.07 6.34
N HIS A 85 -12.33 -6.71 5.63
CA HIS A 85 -12.59 -8.15 5.70
C HIS A 85 -11.51 -9.00 4.98
N GLU A 86 -10.42 -8.39 4.54
CA GLU A 86 -9.40 -9.02 3.70
C GLU A 86 -7.99 -8.77 4.21
N HIS A 87 -7.05 -9.66 3.86
CA HIS A 87 -5.63 -9.42 4.06
C HIS A 87 -5.11 -8.49 2.96
N ILE A 88 -5.21 -7.18 3.20
CA ILE A 88 -4.65 -6.14 2.35
C ILE A 88 -3.30 -5.71 2.95
N ASP A 89 -2.26 -5.77 2.13
CA ASP A 89 -0.96 -5.23 2.49
C ASP A 89 -0.90 -3.72 2.21
N ALA A 90 -1.11 -2.95 3.28
CA ALA A 90 -1.06 -1.50 3.24
C ALA A 90 0.36 -0.95 2.96
N GLU A 91 1.42 -1.76 3.08
CA GLU A 91 2.79 -1.30 2.81
C GLU A 91 2.97 -0.91 1.35
N THR A 92 2.35 -1.64 0.42
CA THR A 92 2.41 -1.33 -1.02
C THR A 92 1.89 0.09 -1.31
N PHE A 93 0.71 0.39 -0.80
CA PHE A 93 0.09 1.72 -0.89
C PHE A 93 0.93 2.80 -0.17
N VAL A 94 1.41 2.53 1.05
CA VAL A 94 2.26 3.47 1.81
C VAL A 94 3.51 3.82 1.02
N LYS A 95 4.13 2.85 0.35
CA LYS A 95 5.33 3.06 -0.47
C LYS A 95 5.07 3.97 -1.66
N ASP A 96 3.91 3.84 -2.31
CA ASP A 96 3.55 4.71 -3.42
C ASP A 96 3.33 6.17 -2.97
N VAL A 97 2.76 6.38 -1.78
CA VAL A 97 2.65 7.71 -1.16
C VAL A 97 4.03 8.29 -0.83
N GLU A 98 4.90 7.51 -0.18
CA GLU A 98 6.27 7.92 0.13
C GLU A 98 7.05 8.32 -1.13
N GLN A 99 6.96 7.53 -2.20
CA GLN A 99 7.60 7.82 -3.47
C GLN A 99 7.09 9.13 -4.07
N SER A 100 5.78 9.36 -4.02
CA SER A 100 5.16 10.54 -4.61
C SER A 100 5.51 11.80 -3.82
N PHE A 101 5.65 11.72 -2.50
CA PHE A 101 6.20 12.80 -1.67
C PHE A 101 7.63 13.17 -2.09
N ILE A 102 8.50 12.18 -2.28
CA ILE A 102 9.86 12.39 -2.76
C ILE A 102 9.87 12.97 -4.18
N LYS A 103 9.05 12.45 -5.10
CA LYS A 103 8.96 12.93 -6.49
C LYS A 103 8.46 14.37 -6.56
N SER A 104 7.50 14.75 -5.71
CA SER A 104 6.94 16.10 -5.69
C SER A 104 7.96 17.17 -5.33
N GLN A 105 8.99 16.80 -4.55
CA GLN A 105 9.96 17.74 -3.97
C GLN A 105 9.33 18.87 -3.14
N ARG A 106 8.04 18.80 -2.77
CA ARG A 106 7.37 19.84 -1.98
C ARG A 106 7.50 19.62 -0.48
N VAL A 107 7.77 18.38 -0.08
CA VAL A 107 7.90 17.95 1.32
C VAL A 107 9.23 17.21 1.52
N ARG A 108 9.68 17.10 2.77
CA ARG A 108 10.80 16.24 3.17
C ARG A 108 10.24 15.02 3.86
N LEU A 109 10.61 13.82 3.43
CA LEU A 109 10.17 12.58 4.06
C LEU A 109 11.22 12.09 5.06
N VAL A 110 10.80 11.66 6.25
CA VAL A 110 11.66 10.96 7.20
C VAL A 110 11.03 9.63 7.62
N GLN A 111 11.89 8.65 7.95
CA GLN A 111 11.44 7.31 8.33
C GLN A 111 10.78 7.30 9.70
N GLY A 112 9.72 6.51 9.84
CA GLY A 112 8.96 6.30 11.08
C GLY A 112 8.91 4.83 11.52
N GLY A 113 8.36 4.60 12.72
CA GLY A 113 8.11 3.25 13.27
C GLY A 113 9.34 2.35 13.25
N LYS A 114 9.13 1.08 12.86
CA LYS A 114 10.16 0.03 12.83
C LYS A 114 11.39 0.39 11.98
N LYS A 115 11.19 1.03 10.81
CA LYS A 115 12.30 1.46 9.94
C LYS A 115 13.22 2.46 10.63
N ARG A 116 12.67 3.33 11.49
CA ARG A 116 13.48 4.25 12.30
C ARG A 116 14.27 3.51 13.38
N GLU A 117 13.70 2.50 14.01
CA GLU A 117 14.39 1.68 15.00
C GLU A 117 15.57 0.93 14.38
N GLU A 118 15.37 0.35 13.19
CA GLU A 118 16.44 -0.28 12.41
C GLU A 118 17.57 0.71 12.07
N LEU A 119 17.24 1.95 11.66
CA LEU A 119 18.24 2.99 11.42
C LEU A 119 18.99 3.44 12.68
N ARG A 120 18.33 3.41 13.85
CA ARG A 120 18.99 3.72 15.14
C ARG A 120 19.92 2.59 15.56
N ALA A 121 19.55 1.34 15.33
CA ALA A 121 20.41 0.18 15.55
C ALA A 121 21.65 0.23 14.63
N GLU A 122 21.47 0.55 13.35
CA GLU A 122 22.57 0.76 12.39
C GLU A 122 23.52 1.88 12.85
N LYS A 123 22.98 3.02 13.31
CA LYS A 123 23.81 4.10 13.89
C LYS A 123 24.58 3.66 15.14
N ALA A 124 24.03 2.73 15.93
CA ALA A 124 24.71 2.19 17.11
C ALA A 124 25.88 1.32 16.69
N ASP A 125 25.70 0.45 15.69
CA ASP A 125 26.77 -0.35 15.12
C ASP A 125 27.92 0.52 14.58
N GLN A 126 27.56 1.60 13.86
CA GLN A 126 28.54 2.57 13.36
C GLN A 126 29.39 3.22 14.45
N GLN A 127 28.93 3.31 15.71
CA GLN A 127 29.77 3.87 16.78
C GLN A 127 30.99 3.02 17.07
N THR A 128 30.94 1.72 16.75
CA THR A 128 32.05 0.79 16.97
C THR A 128 32.85 0.55 15.70
N ASN A 129 32.16 0.50 14.55
CA ASN A 129 32.75 -0.01 13.31
C ASN A 129 33.10 1.07 12.27
N ALA A 130 32.47 2.24 12.32
CA ALA A 130 32.72 3.30 11.34
C ALA A 130 33.92 4.18 11.73
N SER A 131 34.63 4.71 10.73
CA SER A 131 35.69 5.70 10.99
C SER A 131 35.12 6.97 11.62
N VAL A 132 35.90 7.58 12.53
CA VAL A 132 35.50 8.80 13.25
C VAL A 132 35.07 9.94 12.32
N SER A 133 35.68 10.06 11.13
CA SER A 133 35.36 11.12 10.16
C SER A 133 34.01 10.96 9.46
N THR A 134 33.45 9.75 9.41
CA THR A 134 32.19 9.46 8.69
C THR A 134 31.03 9.10 9.61
N MET A 135 31.34 8.65 10.83
CA MET A 135 30.40 8.25 11.87
C MET A 135 29.31 9.31 12.11
N LYS A 136 28.05 8.87 12.19
CA LYS A 136 26.90 9.76 12.45
C LYS A 136 26.59 9.84 13.94
N LYS A 137 26.21 11.03 14.40
CA LYS A 137 25.85 11.30 15.81
C LYS A 137 24.40 10.91 16.09
N PHE A 138 24.14 10.45 17.31
CA PHE A 138 22.79 10.32 17.84
C PHE A 138 22.14 11.69 18.11
N GLY A 139 20.81 11.72 18.15
CA GLY A 139 20.04 12.93 18.47
C GLY A 139 19.93 13.97 17.36
N LEU A 140 20.53 13.74 16.18
CA LEU A 140 20.46 14.65 15.03
C LEU A 140 19.50 14.17 13.94
N GLU A 141 18.49 13.40 14.30
CA GLU A 141 17.40 13.05 13.38
C GLU A 141 16.57 14.30 13.09
N ASN A 142 16.16 14.49 11.83
CA ASN A 142 15.22 15.55 11.50
C ASN A 142 13.87 15.23 12.16
N GLY A 143 13.39 16.13 13.02
CA GLY A 143 12.02 16.07 13.53
C GLY A 143 11.02 16.23 12.41
N ALA A 144 9.92 15.49 12.48
CA ALA A 144 8.80 15.67 11.57
C ALA A 144 7.85 16.71 12.14
N ASP A 145 7.31 17.52 11.24
CA ASP A 145 6.26 18.51 11.52
C ASP A 145 4.88 17.83 11.46
N PHE A 146 4.71 16.89 10.52
CA PHE A 146 3.45 16.19 10.29
C PHE A 146 3.60 14.67 10.24
N ILE A 147 2.53 13.97 10.61
CA ILE A 147 2.39 12.53 10.42
C ILE A 147 1.14 12.24 9.59
N LEU A 148 1.30 11.45 8.53
CA LEU A 148 0.21 10.94 7.70
C LEU A 148 -0.16 9.54 8.19
N GLN A 149 -1.40 9.33 8.59
CA GLN A 149 -1.90 8.03 9.07
C GLN A 149 -3.26 7.72 8.45
N GLY A 150 -3.77 6.51 8.66
CA GLY A 150 -5.10 6.20 8.16
C GLY A 150 -5.57 4.78 8.35
N SER A 151 -6.62 4.42 7.62
CA SER A 151 -7.14 3.06 7.59
C SER A 151 -7.76 2.67 6.25
N ILE A 152 -7.76 1.37 6.00
CA ILE A 152 -8.46 0.73 4.88
C ILE A 152 -9.62 -0.06 5.49
N ASN A 153 -10.85 0.27 5.10
CA ASN A 153 -12.08 -0.35 5.56
C ASN A 153 -12.77 -1.07 4.39
N SER A 154 -13.58 -2.09 4.70
CA SER A 154 -14.50 -2.64 3.71
C SER A 154 -15.87 -2.99 4.28
N ILE A 155 -16.88 -2.90 3.43
CA ILE A 155 -18.26 -3.33 3.69
C ILE A 155 -18.61 -4.36 2.62
N VAL A 156 -19.09 -5.53 3.05
CA VAL A 156 -19.50 -6.60 2.15
C VAL A 156 -21.01 -6.79 2.26
N ASP A 157 -21.69 -6.68 1.13
CA ASP A 157 -23.11 -7.05 1.00
C ASP A 157 -23.22 -8.21 0.02
N SER A 158 -23.99 -9.24 0.35
CA SER A 158 -24.16 -10.40 -0.52
C SER A 158 -25.53 -11.01 -0.41
N HIS A 159 -26.14 -11.30 -1.56
CA HIS A 159 -27.40 -12.02 -1.67
C HIS A 159 -27.39 -12.96 -2.86
N LYS A 160 -27.64 -14.26 -2.61
CA LYS A 160 -27.60 -15.33 -3.63
C LYS A 160 -26.26 -15.33 -4.39
N LYS A 161 -26.28 -15.12 -5.71
CA LYS A 161 -25.10 -15.09 -6.59
C LYS A 161 -24.56 -13.68 -6.82
N GLN A 162 -25.00 -12.70 -6.04
CA GLN A 162 -24.62 -11.30 -6.16
C GLN A 162 -23.88 -10.87 -4.90
N LYS A 163 -22.80 -10.12 -5.09
CA LYS A 163 -21.98 -9.58 -4.01
C LYS A 163 -21.51 -8.18 -4.39
N VAL A 164 -21.57 -7.25 -3.44
CA VAL A 164 -20.93 -5.94 -3.52
C VAL A 164 -19.85 -5.89 -2.46
N VAL A 165 -18.63 -5.51 -2.85
CA VAL A 165 -17.57 -5.16 -1.91
C VAL A 165 -17.25 -3.68 -2.07
N TYR A 166 -17.49 -2.93 -1.01
CA TYR A 166 -17.14 -1.53 -0.93
C TYR A 166 -15.87 -1.39 -0.10
N TYR A 167 -14.88 -0.69 -0.61
CA TYR A 167 -13.65 -0.33 0.08
C TYR A 167 -13.61 1.18 0.29
N GLN A 168 -13.08 1.58 1.43
CA GLN A 168 -12.83 2.98 1.74
C GLN A 168 -11.46 3.11 2.39
N VAL A 169 -10.63 3.98 1.83
CA VAL A 169 -9.35 4.37 2.42
C VAL A 169 -9.49 5.78 2.93
N ASN A 170 -9.19 5.98 4.21
CA ASN A 170 -9.17 7.28 4.87
C ASN A 170 -7.75 7.59 5.28
N LEU A 171 -7.28 8.79 4.97
CA LEU A 171 -6.00 9.32 5.46
C LEU A 171 -6.20 10.66 6.15
N GLU A 172 -5.38 10.90 7.17
CA GLU A 172 -5.34 12.12 7.94
C GLU A 172 -3.88 12.56 8.09
N LEU A 173 -3.64 13.85 7.87
CA LEU A 173 -2.36 14.49 8.10
C LEU A 173 -2.47 15.36 9.35
N THR A 174 -1.68 15.02 10.36
CA THR A 174 -1.76 15.66 11.68
C THR A 174 -0.45 16.38 11.99
N ASN A 175 -0.53 17.61 12.46
CA ASN A 175 0.60 18.34 13.04
C ASN A 175 1.01 17.66 14.34
N ILE A 176 2.26 17.18 14.41
CA ILE A 176 2.74 16.38 15.55
C ILE A 176 2.82 17.21 16.83
N GLN A 177 3.08 18.52 16.72
CA GLN A 177 3.23 19.38 17.89
C GLN A 177 1.88 19.81 18.47
N THR A 178 0.91 20.14 17.62
CA THR A 178 -0.39 20.68 18.08
C THR A 178 -1.50 19.64 18.13
N ASN A 179 -1.30 18.45 17.55
CA ASN A 179 -2.33 17.43 17.31
C ASN A 179 -3.48 17.90 16.41
N GLU A 180 -3.27 18.98 15.65
CA GLU A 180 -4.25 19.49 14.70
C GLU A 180 -4.25 18.66 13.43
N VAL A 181 -5.42 18.20 13.00
CA VAL A 181 -5.61 17.58 11.69
C VAL A 181 -5.69 18.69 10.65
N VAL A 182 -4.63 18.85 9.86
CA VAL A 182 -4.52 19.91 8.85
C VAL A 182 -5.02 19.47 7.47
N TRP A 183 -5.20 18.17 7.28
CA TRP A 183 -5.79 17.61 6.07
C TRP A 183 -6.42 16.25 6.35
N ILE A 184 -7.56 15.99 5.71
CA ILE A 184 -8.22 14.69 5.68
C ILE A 184 -8.68 14.40 4.25
N GLY A 185 -8.54 13.15 3.83
CA GLY A 185 -8.98 12.72 2.51
C GLY A 185 -9.48 11.29 2.53
N ASP A 186 -10.28 10.96 1.51
CA ASP A 186 -10.74 9.61 1.29
C ASP A 186 -10.77 9.21 -0.18
N LYS A 187 -10.72 7.89 -0.39
CA LYS A 187 -11.00 7.25 -1.67
C LYS A 187 -11.88 6.04 -1.43
N LYS A 188 -12.88 5.90 -2.28
CA LYS A 188 -13.90 4.84 -2.23
C LYS A 188 -13.87 4.04 -3.52
N ILE A 189 -14.01 2.72 -3.40
CA ILE A 189 -14.08 1.78 -4.52
C ILE A 189 -15.24 0.82 -4.24
N ALA A 190 -16.08 0.56 -5.24
CA ALA A 190 -17.16 -0.42 -5.11
C ALA A 190 -17.05 -1.44 -6.25
N LYS A 191 -17.03 -2.72 -5.89
CA LYS A 191 -16.94 -3.84 -6.83
C LYS A 191 -18.19 -4.69 -6.75
N TYR A 192 -18.90 -4.82 -7.88
CA TYR A 192 -20.03 -5.73 -8.03
C TYR A 192 -19.55 -7.04 -8.64
N VAL A 193 -19.87 -8.15 -7.99
CA VAL A 193 -19.49 -9.51 -8.39
C VAL A 193 -20.76 -10.32 -8.58
N LYS A 194 -20.87 -11.00 -9.73
CA LYS A 194 -21.97 -11.90 -10.05
C LYS A 194 -21.43 -13.25 -10.54
N ASN A 195 -21.89 -14.32 -9.91
CA ASN A 195 -21.62 -15.71 -10.30
C ASN A 195 -22.72 -16.32 -11.18
#